data_AF-A0A2N5ZSR5-F1
#
_entry.id   AF-A0A2N5ZSR5-F1
#
_cell.length_a   1.000
_cell.length_b   1.000
_cell.length_c   1.000
_cell.angle_alpha   90.00
_cell.angle_beta   90.00
_cell.angle_gamma   90.00
#
_symmetry.space_group_name_H-M   'P 1'
#
loop_
_entity.id
_entity.type
_entity.pdbx_description
1 polymer ?
#
loop_
_entity_poly.entity_id
_entity_poly.type
_entity_poly.pdbx_seq_one_letter_code
_entity_poly.pdbx_strand_id
1 'polypeptide(L)'
;MELEKRIVQFPNINFIGHGPHFWNNISATLSKKYIHQKGNIKELGIIDTLLEKYDNFYCDISGTSGYNALTRNRKISKSFLEKHCDKILFGTDNTKFDFFELMDSMNLSKENQDKIYYKNAEKLIN
;
A
#
# COMPACT_ATOMS: atom_id res chain seq x y z
N MET A 1 -14.09 6.13 10.56
CA MET A 1 -12.86 6.97 10.45
C MET A 1 -13.12 8.09 9.43
N GLU A 2 -12.47 9.26 9.49
CA GLU A 2 -12.79 10.39 8.58
C GLU A 2 -12.52 10.05 7.10
N LEU A 3 -11.41 9.36 6.79
CA LEU A 3 -11.11 8.87 5.44
C LEU A 3 -12.23 7.98 4.88
N GLU A 4 -12.67 6.99 5.66
CA GLU A 4 -13.74 6.06 5.25
C GLU A 4 -15.05 6.81 4.93
N LYS A 5 -15.40 7.84 5.72
CA LYS A 5 -16.58 8.68 5.44
C LYS A 5 -16.45 9.36 4.07
N ARG A 6 -15.26 9.83 3.69
CA ARG A 6 -15.03 10.49 2.39
C ARG A 6 -15.05 9.50 1.23
N ILE A 7 -14.47 8.31 1.41
CA ILE A 7 -14.54 7.23 0.41
C ILE A 7 -16.00 6.88 0.09
N VAL A 8 -16.83 6.72 1.13
CA VAL A 8 -18.27 6.44 0.98
C VAL A 8 -19.03 7.62 0.37
N GLN A 9 -18.71 8.85 0.79
CA GLN A 9 -19.40 10.05 0.34
C GLN A 9 -19.19 10.34 -1.15
N PHE A 10 -18.02 10.00 -1.70
CA PHE A 10 -17.64 10.32 -3.08
C PHE A 10 -17.31 9.05 -3.88
N PRO A 11 -18.32 8.23 -4.25
CA PRO A 11 -18.10 6.93 -4.88
C PRO A 11 -17.44 7.01 -6.27
N ASN A 12 -17.55 8.17 -6.94
CA ASN A 12 -16.97 8.41 -8.27
C ASN A 12 -15.54 9.00 -8.21
N ILE A 13 -15.00 9.24 -7.02
CA ILE A 13 -13.62 9.72 -6.83
C ILE A 13 -12.77 8.53 -6.41
N ASN A 14 -11.68 8.31 -7.15
CA ASN A 14 -10.64 7.37 -6.75
C ASN A 14 -9.74 8.02 -5.69
N PHE A 15 -9.63 7.39 -4.54
CA PHE A 15 -8.77 7.82 -3.44
C PHE A 15 -7.50 6.97 -3.42
N ILE A 16 -6.34 7.61 -3.25
CA ILE A 16 -5.04 6.93 -3.14
C ILE A 16 -4.46 7.18 -1.75
N GLY A 17 -4.32 6.12 -0.97
CA GLY A 17 -3.68 6.14 0.34
C GLY A 17 -2.16 6.30 0.24
N HIS A 18 -1.63 7.33 0.91
CA HIS A 18 -0.22 7.70 0.86
C HIS A 18 0.30 8.17 2.24
N GLY A 19 1.61 8.06 2.45
CA GLY A 19 2.31 8.70 3.56
C GLY A 19 2.34 7.88 4.87
N PRO A 20 3.02 8.39 5.91
CA PRO A 20 3.30 7.64 7.14
C PRO A 20 2.03 7.27 7.90
N HIS A 21 1.02 8.15 7.95
CA HIS A 21 -0.22 7.84 8.66
C HIS A 21 -0.97 6.67 8.00
N PHE A 22 -1.03 6.63 6.67
CA PHE A 22 -1.62 5.51 5.93
C PHE A 22 -0.79 4.23 6.12
N TRP A 23 0.49 4.25 5.77
CA TRP A 23 1.34 3.05 5.74
C TRP A 23 1.67 2.48 7.12
N ASN A 24 1.66 3.29 8.19
CA ASN A 24 1.76 2.75 9.54
C ASN A 24 0.58 1.83 9.86
N ASN A 25 -0.62 2.15 9.36
CA ASN A 25 -1.85 1.36 9.54
C ASN A 25 -1.89 0.07 8.69
N ILE A 26 -0.79 -0.33 8.04
CA ILE A 26 -0.60 -1.70 7.55
C ILE A 26 -0.61 -2.71 8.70
N SER A 27 -0.28 -2.28 9.92
CA SER A 27 -0.32 -3.12 11.12
C SER A 27 -1.41 -2.67 12.07
N ALA A 28 -2.09 -3.63 12.71
CA ALA A 28 -3.07 -3.36 13.76
C ALA A 28 -2.45 -2.70 15.00
N THR A 29 -1.14 -2.84 15.21
CA THR A 29 -0.42 -2.26 16.35
C THR A 29 0.46 -1.08 15.92
N LEU A 30 0.31 0.05 16.61
CA LEU A 30 1.04 1.28 16.35
C LEU A 30 1.76 1.79 17.60
N SER A 31 2.98 2.30 17.43
CA SER A 31 3.70 3.07 18.43
C SER A 31 3.74 4.55 18.05
N LYS A 32 3.30 5.42 18.96
CA LYS A 32 3.40 6.89 18.79
C LYS A 32 4.83 7.41 18.77
N LYS A 33 5.82 6.58 19.13
CA LYS A 33 7.24 6.95 19.18
C LYS A 33 7.85 7.13 17.79
N TYR A 34 7.30 6.47 16.77
CA TYR A 34 7.93 6.40 15.46
C TYR A 34 7.04 7.01 14.37
N ILE A 35 7.62 7.89 13.55
CA ILE A 35 6.99 8.39 12.31
C ILE A 35 6.78 7.24 11.33
N HIS A 36 7.79 6.37 11.19
CA HIS A 36 7.72 5.11 10.46
C HIS A 36 7.87 3.97 11.45
N GLN A 37 6.85 3.12 11.57
CA GLN A 37 6.85 2.05 12.57
C GLN A 37 8.08 1.15 12.46
N LYS A 38 8.49 0.56 13.58
CA LYS A 38 9.60 -0.40 13.66
C LYS A 38 9.09 -1.77 14.08
N GLY A 39 9.93 -2.78 13.89
CA GLY A 39 9.62 -4.16 14.26
C GLY A 39 8.60 -4.82 13.33
N ASN A 40 8.35 -6.09 13.61
CA ASN A 40 7.60 -6.98 12.75
C ASN A 40 6.09 -6.67 12.75
N ILE A 41 5.42 -6.92 11.62
CA ILE A 41 3.95 -6.89 11.54
C ILE A 41 3.44 -8.22 12.11
N LYS A 42 2.58 -8.18 13.14
CA LYS A 42 1.94 -9.38 13.69
C LYS A 42 0.59 -9.67 13.03
N GLU A 43 -0.16 -8.61 12.79
CA GLU A 43 -1.51 -8.63 12.23
C GLU A 43 -1.67 -7.42 11.30
N LEU A 44 -2.38 -7.62 10.19
CA LEU A 44 -2.71 -6.56 9.24
C LEU A 44 -3.68 -5.56 9.87
N GLY A 45 -3.46 -4.29 9.60
CA GLY A 45 -4.25 -3.20 10.16
C GLY A 45 -5.40 -2.78 9.25
N ILE A 46 -6.00 -1.63 9.60
CA ILE A 46 -7.23 -1.15 8.97
C ILE A 46 -7.12 -0.94 7.45
N ILE A 47 -5.92 -0.70 6.89
CA ILE A 47 -5.80 -0.51 5.45
C ILE A 47 -6.07 -1.80 4.66
N ASP A 48 -5.84 -2.98 5.25
CA ASP A 48 -6.18 -4.26 4.63
C ASP A 48 -7.71 -4.38 4.44
N THR A 49 -8.47 -4.03 5.48
CA THR A 49 -9.93 -4.01 5.45
C THR A 49 -10.47 -2.95 4.47
N LEU A 50 -9.88 -1.75 4.44
CA LEU A 50 -10.36 -0.67 3.58
C LEU A 50 -10.13 -0.97 2.09
N LEU A 51 -8.96 -1.52 1.73
CA LEU A 51 -8.66 -1.91 0.35
C LEU A 51 -9.58 -3.05 -0.11
N GLU A 52 -9.97 -3.96 0.78
CA GLU A 52 -10.93 -5.01 0.44
C GLU A 52 -12.35 -4.47 0.26
N LYS A 53 -12.78 -3.56 1.14
CA LYS A 53 -14.16 -3.09 1.22
C LYS A 53 -14.58 -2.09 0.13
N TYR A 54 -13.65 -1.28 -0.39
CA TYR A 54 -13.99 -0.14 -1.23
C TYR A 54 -13.32 -0.20 -2.61
N ASP A 55 -14.13 -0.19 -3.67
CA ASP A 55 -13.65 -0.29 -5.06
C ASP A 55 -12.95 0.98 -5.56
N ASN A 56 -13.31 2.15 -5.00
CA ASN A 56 -12.71 3.45 -5.30
C ASN A 56 -11.54 3.81 -4.37
N PHE A 57 -10.96 2.82 -3.67
CA PHE A 57 -9.82 3.03 -2.79
C PHE A 57 -8.60 2.23 -3.23
N TYR A 58 -7.49 2.94 -3.41
CA TYR A 58 -6.20 2.46 -3.88
C TYR A 58 -5.11 2.91 -2.91
N CYS A 59 -3.87 2.46 -3.11
CA CYS A 59 -2.71 3.05 -2.46
C CYS A 59 -1.47 3.01 -3.37
N ASP A 60 -0.49 3.85 -3.08
CA ASP A 60 0.81 3.82 -3.75
C ASP A 60 1.90 3.34 -2.78
N ILE A 61 2.89 2.61 -3.30
CA ILE A 61 4.00 2.08 -2.49
C ILE A 61 5.09 3.11 -2.18
N SER A 62 4.91 4.36 -2.60
CA SER A 62 6.02 5.31 -2.73
C SER A 62 6.51 5.88 -1.39
N GLY A 63 7.66 6.56 -1.48
CA GLY A 63 8.25 7.27 -0.37
C GLY A 63 8.82 6.38 0.73
N THR A 64 9.38 7.04 1.75
CA THR A 64 9.93 6.35 2.92
C THR A 64 8.86 5.51 3.63
N SER A 65 7.61 5.96 3.63
CA SER A 65 6.51 5.29 4.30
C SER A 65 6.13 3.95 3.69
N GLY A 66 5.94 3.88 2.37
CA GLY A 66 5.58 2.62 1.71
C GLY A 66 6.75 1.64 1.71
N TYR A 67 7.96 2.12 1.40
CA TYR A 67 9.17 1.32 1.48
C TYR A 67 9.38 0.71 2.88
N ASN A 68 9.29 1.54 3.93
CA ASN A 68 9.41 1.07 5.31
C ASN A 68 8.34 0.02 5.67
N ALA A 69 7.08 0.28 5.35
CA ALA A 69 5.98 -0.64 5.67
C ALA A 69 6.19 -2.02 5.02
N LEU A 70 6.57 -2.04 3.75
CA LEU A 70 6.74 -3.27 2.96
C LEU A 70 8.03 -4.03 3.29
N THR A 71 9.07 -3.37 3.79
CA THR A 71 10.34 -4.03 4.13
C THR A 71 10.37 -4.66 5.51
N ARG A 72 9.53 -4.18 6.45
CA ARG A 72 9.54 -4.62 7.86
C ARG A 72 9.17 -6.09 8.06
N ASN A 73 8.33 -6.65 7.19
CA ASN A 73 7.94 -8.05 7.23
C ASN A 73 7.67 -8.56 5.80
N ARG A 74 8.71 -9.00 5.09
CA ARG A 74 8.57 -9.45 3.69
C ARG A 74 7.50 -10.52 3.48
N LYS A 75 7.31 -11.45 4.43
CA LYS A 75 6.29 -12.51 4.30
C LYS A 75 4.88 -11.94 4.32
N ILE A 76 4.55 -11.10 5.30
CA ILE A 76 3.22 -10.47 5.38
C ILE A 76 3.02 -9.45 4.27
N SER A 77 4.06 -8.66 3.96
CA SER A 77 4.01 -7.67 2.89
C SER A 77 3.79 -8.32 1.53
N LYS A 78 4.42 -9.48 1.25
CA LYS A 78 4.11 -10.27 0.05
C LYS A 78 2.63 -10.64 0.00
N SER A 79 2.09 -11.24 1.06
CA SER A 79 0.66 -11.63 1.09
C SER A 79 -0.28 -10.44 0.94
N PHE A 80 0.08 -9.27 1.50
CA PHE A 80 -0.67 -8.02 1.31
C PHE A 80 -0.64 -7.55 -0.15
N LEU A 81 0.55 -7.56 -0.79
CA LEU A 81 0.70 -7.18 -2.20
C LEU A 81 -0.04 -8.15 -3.13
N GLU A 82 -0.02 -9.46 -2.85
CA GLU A 82 -0.78 -10.47 -3.62
C GLU A 82 -2.29 -10.27 -3.48
N LYS A 83 -2.78 -10.08 -2.26
CA LYS A 83 -4.21 -9.88 -1.96
C LYS A 83 -4.77 -8.62 -2.65
N HIS A 84 -3.99 -7.52 -2.66
CA HIS A 84 -4.46 -6.21 -3.11
C HIS A 84 -3.82 -5.75 -4.43
N CYS A 85 -3.26 -6.66 -5.22
CA CYS A 85 -2.49 -6.31 -6.42
C CYS A 85 -3.27 -5.43 -7.43
N ASP A 86 -4.60 -5.52 -7.48
CA ASP A 86 -5.47 -4.71 -8.34
C ASP A 86 -5.72 -3.27 -7.82
N LYS A 87 -5.25 -2.95 -6.61
CA LYS A 87 -5.49 -1.66 -5.93
C LYS A 87 -4.22 -0.94 -5.50
N ILE A 88 -3.05 -1.43 -5.94
CA ILE A 88 -1.74 -0.88 -5.57
C ILE A 88 -1.07 -0.25 -6.78
N LEU A 89 -0.53 0.94 -6.60
CA LEU A 89 0.18 1.72 -7.62
C LEU A 89 1.67 1.75 -7.31
N PHE A 90 2.48 1.58 -8.34
CA PHE A 90 3.92 1.81 -8.24
C PHE A 90 4.22 3.31 -8.23
N GLY A 91 5.14 3.71 -7.37
CA GLY A 91 5.68 5.06 -7.30
C GLY A 91 6.90 5.08 -6.40
N THR A 92 7.79 6.06 -6.58
CA THR A 92 9.06 6.15 -5.83
C THR A 92 9.13 7.36 -4.90
N ASP A 93 8.27 8.36 -5.12
CA ASP A 93 8.34 9.68 -4.48
C ASP A 93 9.73 10.33 -4.65
N ASN A 94 10.41 10.00 -5.76
CA ASN A 94 11.78 10.38 -6.09
C ASN A 94 12.79 10.14 -4.94
N THR A 95 12.49 9.18 -4.07
CA THR A 95 13.41 8.79 -3.00
C THR A 95 14.54 7.92 -3.53
N LYS A 96 15.62 7.81 -2.75
CA LYS A 96 16.79 6.99 -3.09
C LYS A 96 16.61 5.48 -2.84
N PHE A 97 15.41 5.03 -2.48
CA PHE A 97 15.17 3.62 -2.19
C PHE A 97 15.03 2.83 -3.48
N ASP A 98 15.56 1.60 -3.47
CA ASP A 98 15.41 0.69 -4.60
C ASP A 98 14.07 -0.06 -4.51
N PHE A 99 13.05 0.54 -5.12
CA PHE A 99 11.72 -0.09 -5.20
C PHE A 99 11.70 -1.28 -6.15
N PHE A 100 12.59 -1.35 -7.13
CA PHE A 100 12.68 -2.50 -8.02
C PHE A 100 13.24 -3.70 -7.27
N GLU A 101 14.34 -3.53 -6.52
CA GLU A 101 14.88 -4.58 -5.64
C GLU A 101 13.84 -5.03 -4.61
N LEU A 102 13.10 -4.10 -4.01
CA LEU A 102 12.01 -4.44 -3.10
C LEU A 102 10.97 -5.33 -3.77
N MET A 103 10.45 -4.92 -4.93
CA MET A 103 9.39 -5.63 -5.64
C MET A 103 9.87 -6.98 -6.19
N ASP A 104 11.10 -7.07 -6.66
CA ASP A 104 11.73 -8.32 -7.09
C ASP A 104 11.87 -9.29 -5.92
N SER A 105 12.26 -8.78 -4.73
CA SER A 105 12.39 -9.61 -3.53
C SER A 105 11.06 -10.18 -3.01
N MET A 106 9.92 -9.62 -3.42
CA MET A 106 8.60 -10.13 -3.06
C MET A 106 8.23 -11.39 -3.85
N ASN A 107 8.87 -11.63 -5.00
CA ASN A 107 8.62 -12.80 -5.86
C ASN A 107 7.12 -13.00 -6.15
N LEU A 108 6.45 -11.93 -6.58
CA LEU A 108 5.05 -11.93 -7.02
C LEU A 108 4.96 -12.55 -8.42
N SER A 109 3.77 -13.01 -8.82
CA SER A 109 3.54 -13.41 -10.21
C SER A 109 3.79 -12.22 -11.16
N LYS A 110 4.19 -12.49 -12.40
CA LYS A 110 4.36 -11.46 -13.43
C LYS A 110 3.09 -10.64 -13.62
N GLU A 111 1.93 -11.30 -13.58
CA GLU A 111 0.63 -10.62 -13.67
C GLU A 111 0.42 -9.60 -12.54
N ASN A 112 0.69 -9.99 -11.29
CA ASN A 112 0.54 -9.09 -10.15
C ASN A 112 1.56 -7.95 -10.19
N GLN A 113 2.79 -8.22 -10.65
CA GLN A 113 3.78 -7.17 -10.87
C GLN A 113 3.33 -6.17 -11.92
N ASP A 114 2.81 -6.63 -13.06
CA ASP A 114 2.35 -5.73 -14.12
C ASP A 114 1.18 -4.84 -13.67
N LYS A 115 0.26 -5.40 -12.85
CA LYS A 115 -0.82 -4.63 -12.22
C LYS A 115 -0.27 -3.47 -11.40
N ILE A 116 0.67 -3.77 -10.49
CA ILE A 116 1.29 -2.79 -9.60
C ILE A 116 2.13 -1.78 -10.39
N TYR A 117 2.96 -2.25 -11.32
CA TYR A 117 3.90 -1.42 -12.06
C TYR A 117 3.21 -0.44 -13.00
N TYR A 118 2.13 -0.82 -13.68
CA TYR A 118 1.53 0.09 -14.65
C TYR A 118 0.04 -0.11 -14.92
N LYS A 119 -0.52 -1.33 -14.95
CA LYS A 119 -1.91 -1.54 -15.43
C LYS A 119 -2.95 -0.84 -14.54
N ASN A 120 -2.72 -0.81 -13.22
CA ASN A 120 -3.62 -0.10 -12.32
C ASN A 120 -3.58 1.41 -12.55
N ALA A 121 -2.39 1.98 -12.77
CA ALA A 121 -2.23 3.39 -13.07
C ALA A 121 -2.88 3.73 -14.42
N GLU A 122 -2.64 2.91 -15.45
CA GLU A 122 -3.25 3.03 -16.77
C GLU A 122 -4.79 3.01 -16.70
N LYS A 123 -5.37 2.11 -15.90
CA LYS A 123 -6.83 2.06 -15.68
C LYS A 123 -7.40 3.32 -15.02
N LEU A 124 -6.62 4.00 -14.18
CA LEU A 124 -7.10 5.17 -13.41
C LEU A 124 -7.02 6.48 -14.18
N ILE A 125 -6.16 6.56 -15.21
CA ILE A 125 -5.91 7.79 -15.97
C ILE A 125 -6.57 7.80 -17.35
N ASN A 126 -7.18 6.69 -17.76
CA ASN A 126 -7.94 6.54 -19.01
C ASN A 126 -9.43 6.42 -18.71
#